data_AF-A0A4S4CK60-F1
#
_entry.id   AF-A0A4S4CK60-F1
#
_cell.length_a   1.000
_cell.length_b   1.000
_cell.length_c   1.000
_cell.angle_alpha   90.00
_cell.angle_beta   90.00
_cell.angle_gamma   90.00
#
_symmetry.space_group_name_H-M   'P 1'
#
loop_
_entity.id
_entity.type
_entity.pdbx_description
1 polymer ?
#
loop_
_entity_poly.entity_id
_entity_poly.type
_entity_poly.pdbx_seq_one_letter_code
_entity_poly.pdbx_strand_id
1 'polypeptide(L)'
;MTLTPHEWIRSRRTALSLRQSDIEQRTAELDGRIYEGRFSQLENGRFPLTALRPNQINALCQVLGITREEWIAHAEIPKETRS
;
A
#
# COMPACT_ATOMS: atom_id res chain seq x y z
N MET A 1 6.56 -9.80 -15.79
CA MET A 1 6.63 -8.32 -15.62
C MET A 1 6.65 -8.04 -14.13
N THR A 2 7.66 -7.34 -13.64
CA THR A 2 7.73 -6.93 -12.23
C THR A 2 6.79 -5.74 -12.02
N LEU A 3 5.85 -5.84 -11.09
CA LEU A 3 4.97 -4.72 -10.75
C LEU A 3 5.76 -3.64 -10.05
N THR A 4 5.50 -2.37 -10.38
CA THR A 4 5.97 -1.26 -9.55
C THR A 4 5.29 -1.30 -8.17
N PRO A 5 5.83 -0.64 -7.14
CA PRO A 5 5.26 -0.70 -5.79
C PRO A 5 3.78 -0.29 -5.70
N HIS A 6 3.37 0.72 -6.49
CA HIS A 6 1.98 1.18 -6.52
C HIS A 6 1.04 0.24 -7.26
N GLU A 7 1.50 -0.37 -8.36
CA GLU A 7 0.74 -1.41 -9.07
C GLU A 7 0.58 -2.67 -8.21
N TRP A 8 1.61 -3.01 -7.43
CA TRP A 8 1.56 -4.13 -6.49
C TRP A 8 0.50 -3.93 -5.41
N ILE A 9 0.46 -2.77 -4.75
CA ILE A 9 -0.58 -2.47 -3.74
C ILE A 9 -1.98 -2.47 -4.36
N ARG A 10 -2.13 -1.88 -5.56
CA ARG A 10 -3.39 -1.91 -6.29
C ARG A 10 -3.82 -3.34 -6.58
N SER A 11 -2.90 -4.17 -7.08
CA SER A 11 -3.15 -5.58 -7.36
C SER A 11 -3.62 -6.33 -6.11
N ARG A 12 -2.92 -6.15 -4.97
CA ARG A 12 -3.31 -6.75 -3.68
C ARG A 12 -4.71 -6.34 -3.24
N ARG A 13 -5.04 -5.05 -3.29
CA ARG A 13 -6.39 -4.56 -2.94
C ARG A 13 -7.45 -5.21 -3.83
N THR A 14 -7.23 -5.23 -5.15
CA THR A 14 -8.20 -5.76 -6.11
C THR A 14 -8.40 -7.27 -5.98
N ALA A 15 -7.34 -8.03 -5.66
CA ALA A 15 -7.42 -9.46 -5.42
C ALA A 15 -8.32 -9.80 -4.23
N LEU A 16 -8.40 -8.90 -3.24
CA LEU A 16 -9.26 -9.01 -2.06
C LEU A 16 -10.66 -8.40 -2.28
N SER A 17 -10.97 -7.93 -3.50
CA SER A 17 -12.23 -7.23 -3.84
C SER A 17 -12.52 -6.01 -2.94
N LEU A 18 -11.49 -5.38 -2.40
CA LEU A 18 -11.64 -4.22 -1.51
C LEU A 18 -11.74 -2.93 -2.31
N ARG A 19 -12.60 -2.00 -1.88
CA ARG A 19 -12.61 -0.61 -2.33
C ARG A 19 -11.58 0.21 -1.56
N GLN A 20 -11.22 1.38 -2.08
CA GLN A 20 -10.32 2.29 -1.36
C GLN A 20 -10.95 2.79 -0.05
N SER A 21 -12.28 2.99 -0.03
CA SER A 21 -13.05 3.27 1.19
C SER A 21 -12.94 2.16 2.25
N ASP A 22 -12.86 0.89 1.82
CA ASP A 22 -12.72 -0.24 2.75
C ASP A 22 -11.33 -0.24 3.41
N ILE A 23 -10.29 0.17 2.66
CA ILE A 23 -8.95 0.35 3.22
C ILE A 23 -8.98 1.44 4.28
N GLU A 24 -9.63 2.57 4.02
CA GLU A 24 -9.76 3.63 5.02
C GLU A 24 -10.46 3.14 6.28
N GLN A 25 -11.61 2.50 6.14
CA GLN A 25 -12.36 1.98 7.28
C GLN A 25 -11.53 0.99 8.11
N ARG A 26 -10.97 -0.03 7.46
CA ARG A 26 -10.25 -1.10 8.17
C ARG A 26 -8.94 -0.64 8.78
N THR A 27 -8.22 0.27 8.12
CA THR A 27 -7.00 0.84 8.71
C THR A 27 -7.30 1.79 9.88
N ALA A 28 -8.49 2.42 9.90
CA ALA A 28 -8.93 3.22 11.04
C ALA A 28 -9.18 2.36 12.29
N GLU A 29 -9.67 1.13 12.13
CA GLU A 29 -9.87 0.16 13.23
C GLU A 29 -8.55 -0.34 13.84
N LEU A 30 -7.42 -0.15 13.14
CA LEU A 30 -6.08 -0.63 13.52
C LEU A 30 -5.12 0.49 13.95
N ASP A 31 -5.63 1.66 14.35
CA ASP A 31 -4.83 2.84 14.73
C ASP A 31 -3.80 3.29 13.66
N GLY A 32 -4.10 2.99 12.40
CA GLY A 32 -3.21 3.21 11.26
C GLY A 32 -3.93 3.85 10.08
N ARG A 33 -4.98 4.65 10.32
CA ARG A 33 -5.88 5.18 9.28
C ARG A 33 -5.12 5.73 8.08
N ILE A 34 -5.51 5.24 6.90
CA ILE A 34 -5.11 5.78 5.60
C ILE A 34 -6.37 6.26 4.89
N TYR A 35 -6.54 7.58 4.79
CA TYR A 35 -7.68 8.17 4.08
C TYR A 35 -7.73 7.70 2.61
N GLU A 36 -8.93 7.51 2.08
CA GLU A 36 -9.20 7.07 0.71
C GLU A 36 -8.40 7.88 -0.31
N GLY A 37 -8.42 9.21 -0.20
CA GLY A 37 -7.65 10.10 -1.08
C GLY A 37 -6.14 9.88 -1.02
N ARG A 38 -5.59 9.57 0.16
CA ARG A 38 -4.16 9.23 0.31
C ARG A 38 -3.87 7.85 -0.27
N PHE A 39 -4.76 6.89 -0.07
CA PHE A 39 -4.61 5.56 -0.66
C PHE A 39 -4.70 5.60 -2.20
N SER A 40 -5.57 6.44 -2.76
CA SER A 40 -5.63 6.73 -4.18
C SER A 40 -4.31 7.31 -4.71
N GLN A 41 -3.66 8.20 -3.96
CA GLN A 41 -2.34 8.71 -4.33
C GLN A 41 -1.25 7.62 -4.29
N LEU A 42 -1.31 6.70 -3.33
CA LEU A 42 -0.43 5.53 -3.28
C LEU A 42 -0.58 4.67 -4.54
N GLU A 43 -1.81 4.27 -4.88
CA GLU A 43 -2.08 3.41 -6.04
C GLU A 43 -1.70 4.07 -7.37
N ASN A 44 -1.70 5.39 -7.44
CA ASN A 44 -1.30 6.15 -8.61
C ASN A 44 0.19 6.57 -8.60
N GLY A 45 0.97 6.12 -7.61
CA GLY A 45 2.39 6.44 -7.49
C GLY A 45 2.69 7.92 -7.20
N ARG A 46 1.67 8.70 -6.82
CA ARG A 46 1.78 10.13 -6.46
C ARG A 46 2.23 10.33 -5.01
N PHE A 47 2.03 9.32 -4.16
CA PHE A 47 2.57 9.23 -2.82
C PHE A 47 3.39 7.93 -2.71
N PRO A 48 4.65 7.96 -2.24
CA PRO A 48 5.46 6.75 -2.14
C PRO A 48 5.07 5.92 -0.91
N LEU A 49 5.14 4.59 -1.02
CA LEU A 49 4.85 3.69 0.11
C LEU A 49 5.79 3.91 1.30
N THR A 50 7.03 4.31 1.03
CA THR A 50 8.03 4.62 2.06
C THR A 50 7.71 5.87 2.88
N ALA A 51 6.75 6.70 2.45
CA ALA A 51 6.30 7.86 3.22
C ALA A 51 5.16 7.53 4.21
N LEU A 52 4.67 6.29 4.24
CA LEU A 52 3.74 5.84 5.27
C LEU A 52 4.43 5.73 6.63
N ARG A 53 3.72 6.12 7.69
CA ARG A 53 4.20 5.94 9.06
C ARG A 53 4.18 4.46 9.47
N PRO A 54 4.99 4.02 10.44
CA PRO A 54 5.04 2.62 10.87
C PRO A 54 3.67 2.02 11.23
N ASN A 55 2.82 2.76 11.94
CA ASN A 55 1.46 2.30 12.27
C ASN A 55 0.58 2.13 11.01
N GLN A 56 0.72 3.01 10.03
CA GLN A 56 -0.01 2.91 8.76
C GLN A 56 0.47 1.73 7.92
N ILE A 57 1.79 1.47 7.91
CA ILE A 57 2.37 0.31 7.23
C ILE A 57 1.81 -0.97 7.87
N ASN A 58 1.87 -1.09 9.20
CA ASN A 58 1.39 -2.27 9.90
C ASN A 58 -0.11 -2.52 9.65
N ALA A 59 -0.94 -1.48 9.78
CA ALA A 59 -2.37 -1.58 9.50
C ALA A 59 -2.65 -1.97 8.04
N LEU A 60 -1.94 -1.36 7.08
CA LEU A 60 -2.12 -1.68 5.67
C LEU A 60 -1.69 -3.12 5.34
N CYS A 61 -0.55 -3.56 5.88
CA CYS A 61 -0.08 -4.94 5.74
C CYS A 61 -1.12 -5.93 6.27
N GLN A 62 -1.69 -5.67 7.44
CA GLN A 62 -2.72 -6.52 8.03
C GLN A 62 -3.99 -6.55 7.17
N VAL A 63 -4.46 -5.40 6.67
CA VAL A 63 -5.66 -5.32 5.83
C VAL A 63 -5.48 -6.02 4.48
N LEU A 64 -4.29 -5.92 3.89
CA LEU A 64 -3.97 -6.51 2.59
C LEU A 64 -3.39 -7.93 2.67
N GLY A 65 -3.23 -8.50 3.87
CA GLY A 65 -2.63 -9.81 4.07
C GLY A 65 -1.19 -9.89 3.56
N ILE A 66 -0.42 -8.81 3.73
CA ILE A 66 0.97 -8.68 3.28
C ILE A 66 1.90 -8.97 4.46
N THR A 67 2.90 -9.83 4.27
CA THR A 67 3.92 -10.08 5.30
C THR A 67 4.96 -8.96 5.33
N ARG A 68 5.76 -8.92 6.41
CA ARG A 68 6.82 -7.91 6.53
C ARG A 68 7.89 -8.09 5.44
N GLU A 69 8.21 -9.33 5.10
CA GLU A 69 9.17 -9.70 4.06
C GLU A 69 8.67 -9.27 2.68
N GLU A 70 7.39 -9.53 2.36
CA GLU A 70 6.77 -9.07 1.12
C GLU A 70 6.79 -7.54 1.03
N TRP A 71 6.51 -6.84 2.13
CA TRP A 71 6.59 -5.39 2.16
C TRP A 71 7.99 -4.87 1.83
N ILE A 72 9.03 -5.39 2.48
CA ILE A 72 10.42 -4.98 2.22
C ILE A 72 10.79 -5.26 0.76
N ALA A 73 10.43 -6.44 0.25
CA ALA A 73 10.76 -6.86 -1.10
C ALA A 73 10.12 -5.98 -2.19
N HIS A 74 8.94 -5.40 -1.93
CA HIS A 74 8.17 -4.65 -2.94
C HIS A 74 8.10 -3.14 -2.72
N ALA A 75 8.05 -2.67 -1.47
CA ALA A 75 7.87 -1.25 -1.16
C ALA A 75 9.18 -0.46 -1.21
N GLU A 76 10.32 -1.13 -1.00
CA GLU A 76 11.65 -0.52 -0.99
C GLU A 76 12.39 -0.68 -2.32
N ILE A 77 11.78 -1.30 -3.34
CA ILE A 77 12.37 -1.39 -4.68
C ILE A 77 12.58 0.06 -5.17
N PRO A 78 13.85 0.49 -5.35
CA PRO A 78 14.13 1.81 -5.90
C PRO A 78 13.42 1.94 -7.24
N LYS A 79 12.90 3.13 -7.56
CA LYS A 79 12.55 3.41 -8.95
C LYS A 79 13.81 3.13 -9.75
N GLU A 80 13.85 2.06 -10.54
CA GLU A 80 14.88 1.93 -11.57
C GLU A 80 14.81 3.22 -12.37
N THR A 81 15.84 4.05 -12.21
CA THR A 81 16.09 5.20 -13.04
C THR A 81 16.15 4.65 -14.45
N ARG A 82 15.09 4.84 -15.24
CA ARG A 82 15.17 4.65 -16.68
C ARG A 82 16.20 5.66 -17.18
N SER A 83 17.43 5.19 -17.35
CA SER A 83 18.44 5.82 -18.19
C SER A 83 17.99 5.83 -19.64
#